data_AF-A0A9W7GAT8-F1
#
_entry.id   AF-A0A9W7GAT8-F1
#
_cell.length_a   1.000
_cell.length_b   1.000
_cell.length_c   1.000
_cell.angle_alpha   90.00
_cell.angle_beta   90.00
_cell.angle_gamma   90.00
#
_symmetry.space_group_name_H-M   'P 1'
#
loop_
_entity.id
_entity.type
_entity.pdbx_description
1 polymer ?
#
loop_
_entity_poly.entity_id
_entity_poly.type
_entity_poly.pdbx_seq_one_letter_code
_entity_poly.pdbx_strand_id
1 'polypeptide(L)'
;MLSRIATSSFSRRVPTFTSRVGSARTFVERPLSDWERQQSANFKKNWLSDAGAYPVMFVIGFACCFCGVVGTRCLLTNPDVRIDPKKRTSVMRYWGPGFQ
;
A
#
# COMPACT_ATOMS: atom_id res chain seq x y z
N MET A 1 27.21 66.85 -17.07
CA MET A 1 27.00 66.15 -18.35
C MET A 1 27.99 65.01 -18.45
N LEU A 2 27.62 63.79 -18.06
CA LEU A 2 28.46 62.60 -18.27
C LEU A 2 27.56 61.46 -18.77
N SER A 3 27.77 61.14 -20.04
CA SER A 3 27.00 60.26 -20.90
C SER A 3 27.11 58.80 -20.45
N ARG A 4 25.97 58.11 -20.29
CA ARG A 4 25.94 56.68 -19.98
C ARG A 4 26.21 55.87 -21.25
N ILE A 5 27.24 55.02 -21.19
CA ILE A 5 27.64 54.06 -22.21
C ILE A 5 26.58 52.95 -22.28
N ALA A 6 25.86 52.86 -23.40
CA ALA A 6 24.92 51.79 -23.68
C ALA A 6 25.68 50.54 -24.13
N THR A 7 25.90 49.60 -23.22
CA THR A 7 26.41 48.26 -23.55
C THR A 7 25.32 47.47 -24.27
N SER A 8 25.49 47.30 -25.58
CA SER A 8 24.63 46.47 -26.41
C SER A 8 24.72 45.01 -25.94
N SER A 9 23.61 44.52 -25.38
CA SER A 9 23.49 43.13 -24.94
C SER A 9 23.29 42.24 -26.17
N PHE A 10 24.38 41.63 -26.62
CA PHE A 10 24.39 40.62 -27.67
C PHE A 10 23.68 39.35 -27.18
N SER A 11 22.39 39.25 -27.50
CA SER A 11 21.54 38.10 -27.18
C SER A 11 21.94 36.90 -28.05
N ARG A 12 22.72 35.99 -27.48
CA ARG A 12 23.00 34.67 -28.09
C ARG A 12 21.71 33.84 -28.03
N ARG A 13 20.98 33.75 -29.14
CA ARG A 13 19.96 32.71 -29.32
C ARG A 13 20.65 31.38 -29.60
N VAL A 14 20.63 30.48 -28.62
CA VAL A 14 20.93 29.06 -28.83
C VAL A 14 19.87 28.45 -29.74
N PRO A 15 20.23 27.69 -30.79
CA PRO A 15 19.26 26.96 -31.57
C PRO A 15 18.68 25.83 -30.71
N THR A 16 17.40 25.96 -30.35
CA THR A 16 16.63 24.87 -29.76
C THR A 16 16.55 23.74 -30.80
N PHE A 17 17.40 22.72 -30.62
CA PHE A 17 17.33 21.48 -31.37
C PHE A 17 15.98 20.83 -31.07
N THR A 18 15.02 21.02 -31.97
CA THR A 18 13.74 20.32 -31.93
C THR A 18 14.02 18.87 -32.30
N SER A 19 14.30 18.06 -31.29
CA SER A 19 14.22 16.62 -31.42
C SER A 19 12.79 16.32 -31.84
N ARG A 20 12.58 15.87 -33.09
CA ARG A 20 11.36 15.15 -33.45
C ARG A 20 11.27 14.01 -32.44
N VAL A 21 10.45 14.19 -31.41
CA VAL A 21 10.08 13.13 -30.47
C VAL A 21 9.49 12.05 -31.36
N GLY A 22 10.26 10.96 -31.49
CA GLY A 22 9.84 9.80 -32.24
C GLY A 22 8.44 9.43 -31.80
N SER A 23 7.57 9.27 -32.80
CA SER A 23 6.30 8.57 -32.77
C SER A 23 6.11 7.84 -31.45
N ALA A 24 5.20 8.36 -30.62
CA ALA A 24 4.73 7.66 -29.44
C ALA A 24 4.51 6.21 -29.86
N ARG A 25 5.38 5.32 -29.39
CA ARG A 25 5.16 3.88 -29.52
C ARG A 25 3.82 3.70 -28.84
N THR A 26 2.76 3.58 -29.63
CA THR A 26 1.45 3.20 -29.13
C THR A 26 1.74 1.93 -28.37
N PHE A 27 1.66 1.97 -27.04
CA PHE A 27 1.61 0.76 -26.26
C PHE A 27 0.41 0.04 -26.83
N VAL A 28 0.66 -0.93 -27.71
CA VAL A 28 -0.34 -1.88 -28.14
C VAL A 28 -0.63 -2.62 -26.85
N GLU A 29 -1.59 -2.12 -26.07
CA GLU A 29 -2.28 -2.95 -25.10
C GLU A 29 -2.63 -4.19 -25.88
N ARG A 30 -2.03 -5.33 -25.52
CA ARG A 30 -2.50 -6.59 -26.05
C ARG A 30 -3.97 -6.61 -25.69
N PRO A 31 -4.91 -6.70 -26.65
CA PRO A 31 -6.30 -6.80 -26.29
C PRO A 31 -6.37 -8.05 -25.43
N LEU A 32 -6.64 -7.86 -24.13
CA LEU A 32 -6.98 -8.97 -23.25
C LEU A 32 -8.05 -9.72 -24.01
N SER A 33 -7.76 -10.97 -24.28
CA SER A 33 -8.64 -11.86 -25.01
C SER A 33 -10.00 -11.88 -24.33
N ASP A 34 -11.05 -12.16 -25.09
CA ASP A 34 -12.41 -12.10 -24.55
C ASP A 34 -12.60 -13.04 -23.34
N TRP A 35 -11.83 -14.13 -23.26
CA TRP A 35 -11.80 -15.01 -22.11
C TRP A 35 -11.14 -14.37 -20.87
N GLU A 36 -10.06 -13.59 -21.00
CA GLU A 36 -9.47 -12.83 -19.88
C GLU A 36 -10.43 -11.73 -19.37
N ARG A 37 -11.17 -11.10 -20.29
CA ARG A 37 -12.22 -10.12 -19.95
C ARG A 37 -13.39 -10.78 -19.22
N GLN A 38 -13.79 -11.98 -19.62
CA GLN A 38 -14.86 -12.75 -18.95
C GLN A 38 -14.42 -13.27 -17.58
N GLN A 39 -13.17 -13.73 -17.45
CA GLN A 39 -12.60 -14.20 -16.19
C GLN A 39 -12.53 -13.06 -15.17
N SER A 40 -12.04 -11.88 -15.60
CA SER A 40 -11.97 -10.66 -14.77
C SER A 40 -13.32 -10.08 -14.35
N ALA A 41 -14.30 -10.07 -15.24
CA ALA A 41 -15.63 -9.57 -14.92
C ALA A 41 -16.39 -10.48 -13.93
N ASN A 42 -16.08 -11.78 -13.87
CA ASN A 42 -16.88 -12.76 -13.14
C ASN A 42 -16.14 -13.55 -12.06
N PHE A 43 -14.90 -13.21 -11.69
CA PHE A 43 -14.15 -13.94 -10.65
C PHE A 43 -14.94 -14.17 -9.36
N LYS A 44 -15.63 -13.13 -8.85
CA LYS A 44 -16.47 -13.24 -7.64
C LYS A 44 -17.63 -14.21 -7.83
N LYS A 45 -18.35 -14.10 -8.96
CA LYS A 45 -19.47 -14.99 -9.27
C LYS A 45 -18.98 -16.43 -9.45
N ASN A 46 -17.86 -16.64 -10.13
CA ASN A 46 -17.31 -17.96 -10.37
C ASN A 46 -16.86 -18.64 -9.07
N TRP A 47 -16.20 -17.90 -8.18
CA TRP A 47 -15.75 -18.42 -6.88
C TRP A 47 -16.89 -18.66 -5.89
N LEU A 48 -17.92 -17.82 -5.90
CA LEU A 48 -19.06 -17.95 -4.98
C LEU A 48 -20.16 -18.90 -5.49
N SER A 49 -20.16 -19.26 -6.78
CA SER A 49 -21.17 -20.19 -7.34
C SER A 49 -20.76 -21.65 -7.24
N ASP A 50 -19.50 -21.94 -6.88
CA ASP A 50 -19.00 -23.30 -6.74
C ASP A 50 -19.32 -23.88 -5.35
N ALA A 51 -20.13 -24.94 -5.31
CA ALA A 51 -20.49 -25.65 -4.10
C ALA A 51 -19.27 -26.21 -3.34
N GLY A 52 -18.20 -26.57 -4.06
CA GLY A 52 -16.96 -27.10 -3.48
C GLY A 52 -16.07 -26.06 -2.80
N ALA A 53 -16.26 -24.77 -3.10
CA ALA A 53 -15.46 -23.69 -2.52
C ALA A 53 -15.89 -23.33 -1.08
N TYR A 54 -17.16 -23.53 -0.73
CA TYR A 54 -17.70 -23.22 0.60
C TYR A 54 -17.02 -23.95 1.77
N PRO A 55 -16.77 -25.28 1.74
CA PRO A 55 -16.07 -25.95 2.84
C PRO A 55 -14.64 -25.43 3.03
N VAL A 56 -13.94 -25.12 1.94
CA VAL A 56 -12.57 -24.56 2.02
C VAL A 56 -12.60 -23.16 2.65
N MET A 57 -13.53 -22.31 2.21
CA MET A 57 -13.74 -20.99 2.80
C MET A 57 -14.09 -21.06 4.28
N PHE A 58 -14.87 -22.06 4.69
CA PHE A 58 -15.23 -22.27 6.09
C PHE A 58 -13.99 -22.59 6.95
N VAL A 59 -13.12 -23.50 6.49
CA VAL A 59 -11.92 -23.88 7.25
C VAL A 59 -10.95 -22.70 7.38
N ILE A 60 -10.72 -21.96 6.30
CA ILE A 60 -9.83 -20.79 6.31
C ILE A 60 -10.42 -19.68 7.20
N GLY A 61 -11.72 -19.40 7.06
CA GLY A 61 -12.42 -18.43 7.89
C GLY A 61 -12.33 -18.80 9.38
N PHE A 62 -12.58 -20.07 9.71
CA PHE A 62 -12.47 -20.57 11.06
C PHE A 62 -11.06 -20.44 11.62
N ALA A 63 -10.03 -20.81 10.86
CA ALA A 63 -8.63 -20.68 11.28
C ALA A 63 -8.24 -19.22 11.56
N CYS A 64 -8.62 -18.30 10.67
CA CYS A 64 -8.38 -16.87 10.83
C CYS A 64 -9.11 -16.29 12.05
N CYS A 65 -10.39 -16.62 12.22
CA CYS A 65 -11.17 -16.20 13.38
C CYS A 65 -10.60 -16.76 14.68
N PHE A 66 -10.24 -18.05 14.72
CA PHE A 66 -9.66 -18.68 15.90
C PHE A 66 -8.32 -18.04 16.28
N CYS A 67 -7.43 -17.84 15.32
CA CYS A 67 -6.16 -17.14 15.53
C CYS A 67 -6.38 -15.70 16.03
N GLY A 68 -7.34 -14.99 15.43
CA GLY A 68 -7.72 -13.64 15.85
C GLY A 68 -8.24 -13.61 17.28
N VAL A 69 -9.15 -14.52 17.65
CA VAL A 69 -9.72 -14.60 19.00
C VAL A 69 -8.63 -14.92 20.03
N VAL A 70 -7.79 -15.92 19.78
CA VAL A 70 -6.71 -16.28 20.71
C VAL A 70 -5.72 -15.12 20.86
N GLY A 71 -5.31 -14.51 19.75
CA GLY A 71 -4.42 -13.32 19.77
C GLY A 71 -5.04 -12.15 20.52
N THR A 72 -6.30 -11.82 20.25
CA THR A 72 -7.04 -10.75 20.95
C THR A 72 -7.25 -11.08 22.43
N ARG A 73 -7.50 -12.34 22.79
CA ARG A 73 -7.61 -12.77 24.19
C ARG A 73 -6.29 -12.61 24.93
N CYS A 74 -5.17 -13.00 24.32
CA CYS A 74 -3.86 -12.73 24.87
C CYS A 74 -3.63 -11.22 25.06
N LEU A 75 -3.91 -10.41 24.04
CA LEU A 75 -3.72 -8.95 24.11
C LEU A 75 -4.56 -8.29 25.21
N LEU A 76 -5.80 -8.74 25.43
CA LEU A 76 -6.70 -8.13 26.42
C LEU A 76 -6.51 -8.67 27.85
N THR A 77 -6.01 -9.89 28.00
CA THR A 77 -5.92 -10.57 29.31
C THR A 77 -4.52 -10.45 29.92
N ASN A 78 -3.48 -10.26 29.10
CA ASN A 78 -2.13 -10.10 29.61
C ASN A 78 -1.98 -8.79 30.39
N PRO A 79 -1.52 -8.81 31.65
CA PRO A 79 -1.38 -7.62 32.48
C PRO A 79 -0.27 -6.67 31.99
N ASP A 80 0.68 -7.19 31.20
CA ASP A 80 1.75 -6.38 30.58
C ASP A 80 1.27 -5.56 29.39
N VAL A 81 0.13 -5.91 28.79
CA VAL A 81 -0.41 -5.24 27.61
C VAL A 81 -1.38 -4.13 28.05
N ARG A 82 -0.92 -2.88 27.93
CA ARG A 82 -1.65 -1.67 28.36
C ARG A 82 -2.55 -1.08 27.26
N ILE A 83 -3.46 -1.88 26.71
CA ILE A 83 -4.43 -1.40 25.72
C ILE A 83 -5.50 -0.53 26.38
N ASP A 84 -5.92 -0.89 27.59
CA ASP A 84 -6.86 -0.11 28.38
C ASP A 84 -6.20 1.17 28.95
N PRO A 85 -6.76 2.37 28.71
CA PRO A 85 -6.23 3.62 29.26
C PRO A 85 -6.22 3.64 30.79
N LYS A 86 -7.12 2.89 31.43
CA LYS A 86 -7.22 2.74 32.89
C LYS A 86 -6.04 1.97 33.50
N LYS A 87 -5.31 1.18 32.72
CA LYS A 87 -4.20 0.32 33.18
C LYS A 87 -2.81 0.89 32.86
N ARG A 88 -2.75 2.06 32.20
CA ARG A 88 -1.48 2.67 31.77
C ARG A 88 -0.59 3.14 32.92
N THR A 89 -1.16 3.42 34.08
CA THR A 89 -0.46 3.88 35.30
C THR A 89 0.04 2.75 36.20
N SER A 90 -0.26 1.49 35.88
CA SER A 90 0.27 0.32 36.61
C SER A 90 1.79 0.22 36.44
N VAL A 91 2.54 0.28 37.54
CA VAL A 91 4.01 0.14 37.58
C VAL A 91 4.41 -1.20 36.97
N MET A 92 5.29 -1.18 35.96
CA MET A 92 5.82 -2.41 35.36
C MET A 92 6.74 -3.09 36.39
N ARG A 93 6.43 -4.32 36.78
CA ARG A 93 7.34 -5.09 37.65
C ARG A 93 8.52 -5.57 36.82
N TYR A 94 9.69 -4.98 37.05
CA TYR A 94 10.95 -5.53 36.58
C TYR A 94 11.37 -6.60 37.57
N TRP A 95 11.49 -7.85 37.12
CA TRP A 95 11.94 -8.95 37.97
C TRP A 95 13.45 -9.09 37.77
N GLY A 96 14.21 -8.22 38.42
CA GLY A 96 15.67 -8.27 38.42
C GLY A 96 16.20 -7.47 39.62
N PRO A 97 17.10 -8.02 40.45
CA PRO A 97 17.70 -7.27 41.54
C PRO A 97 18.70 -6.26 40.96
N GLY A 98 18.25 -5.02 40.78
CA GLY A 98 19.10 -3.95 40.28
C GLY A 98 18.34 -2.64 40.16
N PHE A 99 18.57 -1.78 41.16
CA PHE A 99 18.31 -0.33 41.18
C PHE A 99 16.89 0.13 41.61
N GLN A 100 16.65 0.02 42.92
CA GLN A 100 16.12 1.13 43.71
C GLN A 100 17.21 1.59 44.69
#